data_AF-A0A3D5QAA6-F1
#
_entry.id   AF-A0A3D5QAA6-F1
#
_cell.length_a   1.000
_cell.length_b   1.000
_cell.length_c   1.000
_cell.angle_alpha   90.00
_cell.angle_beta   90.00
_cell.angle_gamma   90.00
#
_symmetry.space_group_name_H-M   'P 1'
#
loop_
_entity.id
_entity.type
_entity.pdbx_description
1 polymer ?
#
loop_
_entity_poly.entity_id
_entity_poly.type
_entity_poly.pdbx_seq_one_letter_code
_entity_poly.pdbx_strand_id
1 'polypeptide(L)'
;MQKDKQLQVSVKEIMAKIKNGLNGNKNDDYSSFHKWSIENELAEFCSESEKQNIRRNEETFIDEKRTYEYGDFEKYNDKEFIRNVYRGLLQREPDSGGYFWYLENLRNGKKSKKEIITLIRYSGEGREKNIQLLGSKKRAVFYFLKHLFLRK
;
A
#
# COMPACT_ATOMS: atom_id res chain seq x y z
N MET A 1 31.52 18.15 -1.17
CA MET A 1 30.35 18.35 -0.27
C MET A 1 29.46 19.54 -0.67
N GLN A 2 29.96 20.65 -1.23
CA GLN A 2 29.11 21.75 -1.73
C GLN A 2 28.50 21.50 -3.14
N LYS A 3 29.23 20.82 -4.04
CA LYS A 3 28.76 20.54 -5.42
C LYS A 3 27.51 19.64 -5.47
N ASP A 4 27.40 18.64 -4.58
CA ASP A 4 26.27 17.69 -4.58
C ASP A 4 24.95 18.32 -4.12
N LYS A 5 25.02 19.28 -3.19
CA LYS A 5 23.84 20.06 -2.78
C LYS A 5 23.37 21.00 -3.89
N GLN A 6 24.31 21.59 -4.64
CA GLN A 6 24.00 22.50 -5.75
C GLN A 6 23.35 21.73 -6.91
N LEU A 7 23.79 20.49 -7.17
CA LEU A 7 23.20 19.62 -8.19
C LEU A 7 21.79 19.16 -7.82
N GLN A 8 21.56 18.75 -6.56
CA GLN A 8 20.25 18.32 -6.05
C GLN A 8 19.21 19.45 -6.06
N VAL A 9 19.62 20.69 -5.77
CA VAL A 9 18.74 21.87 -5.85
C VAL A 9 18.39 22.17 -7.31
N SER A 10 19.36 22.09 -8.23
CA SER A 10 19.14 22.30 -9.66
C SER A 10 18.17 21.28 -10.27
N VAL A 11 18.28 20.00 -9.89
CA VAL A 11 17.36 18.95 -10.36
C VAL A 11 15.94 19.21 -9.85
N LYS A 12 15.77 19.60 -8.57
CA LYS A 12 14.44 19.94 -8.03
C LYS A 12 13.81 21.14 -8.73
N GLU A 13 14.60 22.15 -9.08
CA GLU A 13 14.15 23.33 -9.82
C GLU A 13 13.75 22.99 -11.27
N ILE A 14 14.50 22.12 -11.94
CA ILE A 14 14.17 21.61 -13.28
C ILE A 14 12.86 20.81 -13.24
N MET A 15 12.70 19.91 -12.26
CA MET A 15 11.48 19.11 -12.07
C MET A 15 10.25 19.97 -11.75
N ALA A 16 10.42 21.04 -10.97
CA ALA A 16 9.36 21.99 -10.67
C ALA A 16 8.93 22.80 -11.90
N LYS A 17 9.89 23.22 -12.76
CA LYS A 17 9.60 23.93 -14.02
C LYS A 17 8.88 23.04 -15.03
N ILE A 18 9.29 21.78 -15.15
CA ILE A 18 8.62 20.80 -16.02
C ILE A 18 7.18 20.54 -15.54
N LYS A 19 7.00 20.36 -14.23
CA LYS A 19 5.67 20.12 -13.64
C LYS A 19 4.73 21.33 -13.79
N ASN A 20 5.26 22.55 -13.70
CA ASN A 20 4.49 23.77 -13.93
C ASN A 20 4.16 23.99 -15.43
N GLY A 21 5.06 23.61 -16.34
CA GLY A 21 4.80 23.66 -17.79
C GLY A 21 3.74 22.66 -18.26
N LEU A 22 3.57 21.53 -17.56
CA LEU A 22 2.58 20.49 -17.89
C LEU A 22 1.17 20.77 -17.34
N ASN A 23 1.00 21.74 -16.43
CA ASN A 23 -0.32 22.12 -15.89
C ASN A 23 -1.05 23.16 -16.77
N GLY A 24 -0.47 23.52 -17.92
CA GLY A 24 -0.95 24.56 -18.82
C GLY A 24 -1.61 24.09 -20.11
N ASN A 25 -2.17 22.88 -20.21
CA ASN A 25 -3.19 22.58 -21.22
C ASN A 25 -3.97 21.32 -20.83
N LYS A 26 -5.20 21.50 -20.34
CA LYS A 26 -6.16 20.39 -20.24
C LYS A 26 -6.71 20.21 -21.64
N ASN A 27 -6.56 19.02 -22.20
CA ASN A 27 -6.76 18.67 -23.62
C ASN A 27 -5.45 18.84 -24.38
N ASP A 28 -4.65 17.77 -24.41
CA ASP A 28 -3.99 17.30 -25.63
C ASP A 28 -3.42 15.91 -25.36
N ASP A 29 -3.77 15.00 -26.25
CA ASP A 29 -3.37 13.61 -26.35
C ASP A 29 -1.87 13.50 -26.68
N TYR A 30 -1.01 13.89 -25.73
CA TYR A 30 0.45 13.77 -25.88
C TYR A 30 0.91 12.34 -25.57
N SER A 31 0.66 11.49 -26.56
CA SER A 31 1.46 10.35 -27.01
C SER A 31 2.19 9.53 -25.93
N SER A 32 1.55 8.42 -25.55
CA SER A 32 2.13 7.28 -24.82
C SER A 32 3.48 6.79 -25.37
N PHE A 33 3.84 7.13 -26.61
CA PHE A 33 5.07 6.67 -27.24
C PHE A 33 6.29 7.57 -26.95
N HIS A 34 6.11 8.87 -26.71
CA HIS A 34 7.22 9.80 -26.38
C HIS A 34 7.49 9.92 -24.88
N LYS A 35 6.46 9.72 -24.04
CA LYS A 35 6.64 9.60 -22.59
C LYS A 35 7.58 8.44 -22.21
N TRP A 36 7.47 7.33 -22.93
CA TRP A 36 8.31 6.14 -22.77
C TRP A 36 9.78 6.37 -23.15
N SER A 37 10.05 7.23 -24.15
CA SER A 37 11.42 7.50 -24.62
C SER A 37 12.23 8.31 -23.62
N ILE A 38 11.63 9.34 -23.01
CA ILE A 38 12.30 10.16 -22.00
C ILE A 38 12.47 9.39 -20.69
N GLU A 39 11.49 8.57 -20.30
CA GLU A 39 11.61 7.73 -19.09
C GLU A 39 12.72 6.68 -19.24
N ASN A 40 12.93 6.10 -20.42
CA ASN A 40 14.01 5.15 -20.68
C ASN A 40 15.40 5.79 -20.77
N GLU A 41 15.53 6.96 -21.40
CA GLU A 41 16.81 7.67 -21.53
C GLU A 41 17.26 8.28 -20.17
N LEU A 42 16.31 8.70 -19.33
CA LEU A 42 16.57 9.12 -17.95
C LEU A 42 16.90 7.94 -17.00
N ALA A 43 16.38 6.74 -17.29
CA ALA A 43 16.69 5.54 -16.52
C ALA A 43 18.14 5.07 -16.74
N GLU A 44 18.73 5.34 -17.91
CA GLU A 44 20.14 5.08 -18.16
C GLU A 44 21.06 5.96 -17.31
N PHE A 45 20.59 7.15 -16.92
CA PHE A 45 21.34 8.12 -16.11
C PHE A 45 21.19 7.93 -14.58
N CYS A 46 20.24 7.10 -14.13
CA CYS A 46 20.10 6.75 -12.71
C CYS A 46 21.21 5.80 -12.25
N SER A 47 21.82 6.10 -11.11
CA SER A 47 22.92 5.29 -10.56
C SER A 47 22.46 3.86 -10.22
N GLU A 48 23.38 2.89 -10.28
CA GLU A 48 23.06 1.49 -10.00
C GLU A 48 22.52 1.27 -8.57
N SER A 49 22.90 2.15 -7.64
CA SER A 49 22.35 2.20 -6.28
C SER A 49 20.92 2.73 -6.24
N GLU A 50 20.54 3.66 -7.11
CA GLU A 50 19.17 4.12 -7.29
C GLU A 50 18.31 3.06 -7.98
N LYS A 51 18.83 2.37 -9.01
CA LYS A 51 18.16 1.23 -9.65
C LYS A 51 17.92 0.06 -8.68
N GLN A 52 18.88 -0.25 -7.80
CA GLN A 52 18.71 -1.24 -6.73
C GLN A 52 17.79 -0.79 -5.60
N ASN A 53 17.62 0.52 -5.40
CA ASN A 53 16.64 1.09 -4.47
C ASN A 53 15.24 1.09 -5.08
N ILE A 54 15.12 1.37 -6.38
CA ILE A 54 13.87 1.28 -7.16
C ILE A 54 13.40 -0.19 -7.25
N ARG A 55 14.29 -1.14 -7.55
CA ARG A 55 13.97 -2.59 -7.59
C ARG A 55 13.63 -3.19 -6.21
N ARG A 56 14.19 -2.67 -5.11
CA ARG A 56 13.78 -3.06 -3.75
C ARG A 56 12.44 -2.44 -3.32
N ASN A 57 12.03 -1.35 -3.98
CA ASN A 57 10.77 -0.64 -3.76
C ASN A 57 9.73 -0.96 -4.85
N GLU A 58 9.84 -2.08 -5.55
CA GLU A 58 8.65 -2.73 -6.11
C GLU A 58 7.81 -3.17 -4.92
N GLU A 59 6.99 -2.23 -4.42
CA GLU A 59 6.15 -2.41 -3.26
C GLU A 59 5.35 -3.70 -3.45
N THR A 60 5.64 -4.70 -2.61
CA THR A 60 5.00 -6.03 -2.62
C THR A 60 3.55 -5.87 -2.18
N PHE A 61 2.72 -5.39 -3.10
CA PHE A 61 1.30 -5.24 -2.88
C PHE A 61 0.57 -6.45 -3.41
N ILE A 62 -0.47 -6.81 -2.68
CA ILE A 62 -1.39 -7.85 -3.10
C ILE A 62 -2.23 -7.35 -4.29
N ASP A 63 -2.37 -8.20 -5.31
CA ASP A 63 -3.29 -7.96 -6.40
C ASP A 63 -4.73 -7.92 -5.88
N GLU A 64 -5.54 -7.01 -6.44
CA GLU A 64 -6.94 -6.91 -6.10
C GLU A 64 -7.74 -8.10 -6.66
N LYS A 65 -8.27 -8.91 -5.76
CA LYS A 65 -9.10 -10.09 -6.04
C LYS A 65 -10.45 -9.98 -5.35
N ARG A 66 -11.42 -10.74 -5.85
CA ARG A 66 -12.74 -10.90 -5.21
C ARG A 66 -12.73 -11.94 -4.08
N THR A 67 -11.73 -12.81 -4.04
CA THR A 67 -11.59 -13.89 -3.07
C THR A 67 -10.15 -13.97 -2.58
N TYR A 68 -9.99 -14.07 -1.27
CA TYR A 68 -8.70 -14.24 -0.59
C TYR A 68 -8.75 -15.34 0.46
N GLU A 69 -7.57 -15.82 0.83
CA GLU A 69 -7.32 -16.62 2.01
C GLU A 69 -6.54 -15.83 3.05
N TYR A 70 -6.46 -16.34 4.29
CA TYR A 70 -5.61 -15.70 5.31
C TYR A 70 -4.14 -15.74 4.93
N GLY A 71 -3.68 -16.81 4.27
CA GLY A 71 -2.31 -16.98 3.83
C GLY A 71 -1.85 -15.90 2.85
N ASP A 72 -2.78 -15.34 2.07
CA ASP A 72 -2.48 -14.23 1.15
C ASP A 72 -1.97 -12.98 1.88
N PHE A 73 -2.39 -12.79 3.13
CA PHE A 73 -1.98 -11.64 3.96
C PHE A 73 -0.88 -12.01 4.97
N GLU A 74 -0.91 -13.23 5.53
CA GLU A 74 -0.01 -13.64 6.62
C GLU A 74 1.47 -13.65 6.24
N LYS A 75 1.78 -13.76 4.94
CA LYS A 75 3.13 -13.69 4.38
C LYS A 75 3.80 -12.32 4.58
N TYR A 76 3.01 -11.25 4.67
CA TYR A 76 3.51 -9.89 4.89
C TYR A 76 3.69 -9.61 6.38
N ASN A 77 4.56 -8.65 6.73
CA ASN A 77 4.81 -8.27 8.11
C ASN A 77 4.60 -6.78 8.35
N ASP A 78 4.33 -6.43 9.61
CA ASP A 78 4.38 -5.04 10.09
C ASP A 78 3.58 -4.07 9.18
N LYS A 79 4.21 -3.01 8.67
CA LYS A 79 3.61 -1.99 7.78
C LYS A 79 2.96 -2.58 6.52
N GLU A 80 3.69 -3.46 5.82
CA GLU A 80 3.24 -4.07 4.57
C GLU A 80 2.00 -4.93 4.79
N PHE A 81 1.98 -5.66 5.90
CA PHE A 81 0.81 -6.45 6.29
C PHE A 81 -0.43 -5.56 6.42
N ILE A 82 -0.35 -4.44 7.15
CA ILE A 82 -1.49 -3.54 7.33
C ILE A 82 -1.94 -2.97 5.98
N ARG A 83 -1.02 -2.45 5.15
CA ARG A 83 -1.36 -1.89 3.84
C ARG A 83 -2.01 -2.93 2.93
N ASN A 84 -1.49 -4.16 2.90
CA ASN A 84 -2.04 -5.23 2.07
C ASN A 84 -3.42 -5.70 2.53
N VAL A 85 -3.70 -5.73 3.83
CA VAL A 85 -5.05 -6.05 4.31
C VAL A 85 -6.05 -4.97 3.89
N TYR A 86 -5.68 -3.68 3.98
CA TYR A 86 -6.55 -2.58 3.53
C TYR A 86 -6.78 -2.61 2.02
N ARG A 87 -5.72 -2.75 1.22
CA ARG A 87 -5.84 -2.89 -0.24
C ARG A 87 -6.69 -4.10 -0.61
N GLY A 88 -6.37 -5.26 -0.05
CA GLY A 88 -7.04 -6.49 -0.42
C GLY A 88 -8.51 -6.51 -0.01
N LEU A 89 -8.84 -6.08 1.22
CA LEU A 89 -10.20 -6.22 1.77
C LEU A 89 -11.07 -4.98 1.62
N LEU A 90 -10.47 -3.79 1.58
CA LEU A 90 -11.18 -2.51 1.48
C LEU A 90 -11.00 -1.83 0.12
N GLN A 91 -10.08 -2.32 -0.73
CA GLN A 91 -9.76 -1.72 -2.04
C GLN A 91 -9.43 -0.22 -1.93
N ARG A 92 -8.63 0.12 -0.91
CA ARG A 92 -8.08 1.47 -0.69
C ARG A 92 -6.83 1.41 0.18
N GLU A 93 -6.07 2.49 0.22
CA GLU A 93 -5.02 2.69 1.22
C GLU A 93 -5.64 2.92 2.63
N PRO A 94 -4.93 2.53 3.69
CA PRO A 94 -5.34 2.87 5.05
C PRO A 94 -5.22 4.37 5.28
N ASP A 95 -6.17 4.91 6.03
CA ASP A 95 -6.02 6.23 6.63
C ASP A 95 -4.98 6.17 7.76
N SER A 96 -4.42 7.33 8.12
CA SER A 96 -3.35 7.40 9.11
C SER A 96 -3.77 6.83 10.47
N GLY A 97 -4.99 7.14 10.92
CA GLY A 97 -5.51 6.68 12.21
C GLY A 97 -5.63 5.15 12.28
N GLY A 98 -6.34 4.55 11.32
CA GLY A 98 -6.51 3.10 11.22
C GLY A 98 -5.17 2.39 11.05
N TYR A 99 -4.29 2.92 10.21
CA TYR A 99 -2.95 2.38 10.00
C TYR A 99 -2.16 2.27 11.31
N PHE A 100 -1.99 3.38 12.04
CA PHE A 100 -1.21 3.40 13.27
C PHE A 100 -1.84 2.55 14.37
N TRP A 101 -3.16 2.57 14.49
CA TRP A 101 -3.87 1.79 15.51
C TRP A 101 -3.65 0.28 15.33
N TYR A 102 -3.86 -0.25 14.13
CA TYR A 102 -3.64 -1.68 13.87
C TYR A 102 -2.17 -2.06 13.96
N LEU A 103 -1.27 -1.19 13.50
CA LEU A 103 0.17 -1.43 13.56
C LEU A 103 0.68 -1.53 15.00
N GLU A 104 0.26 -0.61 15.87
CA GLU A 104 0.63 -0.63 17.28
C GLU A 104 0.06 -1.88 17.99
N ASN A 105 -1.19 -2.21 17.73
CA ASN A 105 -1.81 -3.41 18.32
C ASN A 105 -1.11 -4.71 17.87
N LEU A 106 -0.66 -4.77 16.61
CA LEU A 106 0.11 -5.90 16.10
C LEU A 106 1.47 -6.01 16.78
N ARG A 107 2.23 -4.91 16.82
CA ARG A 107 3.59 -4.88 17.41
C ARG A 107 3.61 -5.18 18.89
N ASN A 108 2.59 -4.71 19.62
CA ASN A 108 2.44 -4.97 21.05
C ASN A 108 1.83 -6.36 21.35
N GLY A 109 1.58 -7.19 20.34
CA GLY A 109 0.98 -8.52 20.52
C GLY A 109 -0.48 -8.50 21.02
N LYS A 110 -1.11 -7.32 21.09
CA LYS A 110 -2.51 -7.14 21.51
C LYS A 110 -3.49 -7.75 20.50
N LYS A 111 -3.09 -7.84 19.23
CA LYS A 111 -3.86 -8.49 18.16
C LYS A 111 -2.94 -9.29 17.25
N SER A 112 -3.33 -10.51 16.95
CA SER A 112 -2.71 -11.34 15.93
C SER A 112 -3.09 -10.88 14.52
N LYS A 113 -2.30 -11.25 13.51
CA LYS A 113 -2.61 -10.99 12.09
C LYS A 113 -4.01 -11.50 11.72
N LYS A 114 -4.37 -12.72 12.16
CA LYS A 114 -5.68 -13.32 11.88
C LYS A 114 -6.84 -12.50 12.47
N GLU A 115 -6.67 -11.99 13.69
CA GLU A 115 -7.68 -11.12 14.31
C GLU A 115 -7.83 -9.81 13.55
N ILE A 116 -6.73 -9.19 13.13
CA ILE A 116 -6.76 -7.94 12.34
C ILE A 116 -7.46 -8.15 11.00
N ILE A 117 -7.10 -9.19 10.25
CA ILE A 117 -7.77 -9.56 8.98
C ILE A 117 -9.28 -9.72 9.21
N THR A 118 -9.65 -10.42 10.28
CA THR A 118 -11.06 -10.68 10.61
C THR A 118 -11.80 -9.39 10.99
N LEU A 119 -11.21 -8.54 11.84
CA LEU A 119 -11.79 -7.26 12.25
C LEU A 119 -12.02 -6.32 11.05
N ILE A 120 -11.04 -6.19 10.17
CA ILE A 120 -11.16 -5.35 8.97
C ILE A 120 -12.21 -5.94 8.03
N ARG A 121 -12.19 -7.25 7.76
CA ARG A 121 -13.18 -7.90 6.89
C ARG A 121 -14.61 -7.69 7.37
N TYR A 122 -14.85 -7.78 8.68
CA TYR A 122 -16.18 -7.70 9.28
C TYR A 122 -16.54 -6.30 9.80
N SER A 123 -15.72 -5.29 9.54
CA SER A 123 -16.06 -3.87 9.74
C SER A 123 -17.24 -3.46 8.84
N GLY A 124 -17.86 -2.30 9.11
CA GLY A 124 -18.93 -1.77 8.26
C GLY A 124 -18.49 -1.65 6.80
N GLU A 125 -17.35 -1.00 6.59
CA GLU A 125 -16.74 -0.83 5.26
C GLU A 125 -16.39 -2.17 4.59
N GLY A 126 -15.78 -3.11 5.33
CA GLY A 126 -15.42 -4.41 4.76
C GLY A 126 -16.64 -5.26 4.35
N ARG A 127 -17.80 -5.04 4.97
CA ARG A 127 -19.06 -5.68 4.56
C ARG A 127 -19.60 -5.09 3.28
N GLU A 128 -19.49 -3.77 3.10
CA GLU A 128 -19.92 -3.07 1.88
C GLU A 128 -19.14 -3.54 0.64
N LYS A 129 -17.83 -3.82 0.81
CA LYS A 129 -16.97 -4.29 -0.29
C LYS A 129 -17.27 -5.70 -0.78
N ASN A 130 -17.98 -6.51 0.02
CA ASN A 130 -18.42 -7.87 -0.32
C ASN A 130 -17.31 -8.82 -0.85
N ILE A 131 -16.09 -8.67 -0.35
CA ILE A 131 -14.95 -9.51 -0.75
C ILE A 131 -15.01 -10.85 -0.02
N GLN A 132 -14.78 -11.98 -0.68
CA GLN A 132 -14.81 -13.27 0.01
C GLN A 132 -13.48 -13.54 0.71
N LEU A 133 -13.53 -13.88 2.01
CA LEU A 133 -12.38 -14.37 2.76
C LEU A 133 -12.64 -15.83 3.11
N LEU A 134 -11.92 -16.76 2.49
CA LEU A 134 -12.09 -18.19 2.73
C LEU A 134 -11.64 -18.55 4.14
N GLY A 135 -12.33 -19.51 4.77
CA GLY A 135 -12.09 -19.90 6.17
C GLY A 135 -12.55 -18.87 7.22
N SER A 136 -13.12 -17.73 6.80
CA SER A 136 -13.60 -16.68 7.71
C SER A 136 -14.79 -17.09 8.57
N LYS A 137 -15.77 -17.85 8.03
CA LYS A 137 -17.01 -18.18 8.74
C LYS A 137 -16.78 -18.90 10.08
N LYS A 138 -15.96 -19.96 10.10
CA LYS A 138 -15.64 -20.69 11.34
C LYS A 138 -14.84 -19.85 12.33
N ARG A 139 -13.89 -19.04 11.84
CA ARG A 139 -13.01 -18.20 12.67
C ARG A 139 -13.73 -16.98 13.25
N ALA A 140 -14.60 -16.35 12.47
CA ALA A 140 -15.44 -15.24 12.92
C ALA A 140 -16.38 -15.68 14.04
N VAL A 141 -17.08 -16.80 13.84
CA VAL A 141 -17.95 -17.39 14.87
C VAL A 141 -17.16 -17.68 16.15
N PHE A 142 -15.99 -18.30 16.05
CA PHE A 142 -15.14 -18.55 17.22
C PHE A 142 -14.67 -17.26 17.91
N TYR A 143 -14.25 -16.25 17.16
CA TYR A 143 -13.84 -14.94 17.70
C TYR A 143 -15.00 -14.25 18.44
N PHE A 144 -16.17 -14.18 17.80
CA PHE A 144 -17.34 -13.57 18.40
C PHE A 144 -17.81 -14.35 19.63
N LEU A 145 -17.83 -15.68 19.60
CA LEU A 145 -18.16 -16.49 20.79
C LEU A 145 -17.15 -16.29 21.92
N LYS A 146 -15.85 -16.32 21.62
CA LYS A 146 -14.79 -16.09 22.61
C LYS A 146 -14.97 -14.72 23.28
N HIS A 147 -15.19 -13.65 22.52
CA HIS A 147 -15.32 -12.31 23.08
C HIS A 147 -16.72 -11.94 23.60
N LEU A 148 -17.76 -12.67 23.21
CA LEU A 148 -19.09 -12.55 23.78
C LEU A 148 -19.16 -13.23 25.15
N PHE A 149 -18.47 -14.37 25.34
CA PHE A 149 -18.46 -15.11 26.61
C PHE A 149 -17.41 -14.65 27.63
N LEU A 150 -16.33 -13.98 27.19
CA LEU A 150 -15.30 -13.41 28.09
C LEU A 150 -15.62 -11.98 28.57
N ARG A 151 -16.83 -11.47 28.31
CA ARG A 151 -17.38 -10.26 28.95
C ARG A 151 -18.24 -10.70 30.14
N LYS A 152 -17.60 -11.05 31.26
CA LYS A 152 -18.24 -11.10 32.58
C LYS A 152 -17.31 -10.41 33.57
#